data_AF-A0A841I749-F1
#
_entry.id   AF-A0A841I749-F1
#
_cell.length_a   1.000
_cell.length_b   1.000
_cell.length_c   1.000
_cell.angle_alpha   90.00
_cell.angle_beta   90.00
_cell.angle_gamma   90.00
#
_symmetry.space_group_name_H-M   'P 1'
#
loop_
_entity.id
_entity.type
_entity.pdbx_description
1 polymer ?
#
loop_
_entity_poly.entity_id
_entity_poly.type
_entity_poly.pdbx_seq_one_letter_code
_entity_poly.pdbx_strand_id
1 'polypeptide(L)'
;MLSSLELKVVAQILSEEASQYPELERQMATLVVQSREYTGTGVFINFRQPDPNARCGSCPDSMRLGQEVAAHLGSNKIMAGFVLYVESGEITTLEGFTYGEAWPEDADDEFEIR
;
A
#
# COMPACT_ATOMS: atom_id res chain seq x y z
N MET A 1 -6.64 -11.31 -2.80
CA MET A 1 -7.44 -10.10 -3.04
C MET A 1 -7.02 -9.07 -2.00
N LEU A 2 -6.98 -7.79 -2.38
CA LEU A 2 -6.72 -6.70 -1.45
C LEU A 2 -7.92 -6.54 -0.50
N SER A 3 -7.67 -6.20 0.76
CA SER A 3 -8.71 -5.78 1.69
C SER A 3 -9.21 -4.37 1.35
N SER A 4 -10.27 -3.93 2.05
CA SER A 4 -10.83 -2.58 1.87
C SER A 4 -9.85 -1.47 2.23
N LEU A 5 -9.08 -1.64 3.31
CA LEU A 5 -8.04 -0.70 3.73
C LEU A 5 -6.91 -0.66 2.69
N GLU A 6 -6.36 -1.83 2.36
CA GLU A 6 -5.25 -1.96 1.42
C GLU A 6 -5.57 -1.32 0.07
N LEU A 7 -6.76 -1.62 -0.49
CA LEU A 7 -7.18 -1.07 -1.76
C LEU A 7 -7.25 0.46 -1.73
N LYS A 8 -7.85 1.02 -0.68
CA LYS A 8 -8.02 2.47 -0.58
C LYS A 8 -6.68 3.19 -0.33
N VAL A 9 -5.80 2.62 0.49
CA VAL A 9 -4.46 3.19 0.73
C VAL A 9 -3.64 3.17 -0.55
N VAL A 10 -3.55 2.03 -1.23
CA VAL A 10 -2.80 1.93 -2.50
C VAL A 10 -3.38 2.90 -3.53
N ALA A 11 -4.70 2.97 -3.66
CA ALA A 11 -5.35 3.89 -4.58
C ALA A 11 -5.05 5.36 -4.23
N GLN A 12 -5.07 5.74 -2.95
CA GLN A 12 -4.73 7.09 -2.51
C GLN A 12 -3.29 7.45 -2.89
N ILE A 13 -2.33 6.60 -2.53
CA ILE A 13 -0.91 6.78 -2.84
C ILE A 13 -0.71 6.93 -4.36
N LEU A 14 -1.30 6.05 -5.16
CA LEU A 14 -1.14 6.11 -6.62
C LEU A 14 -1.84 7.30 -7.26
N SER A 15 -2.93 7.80 -6.67
CA SER A 15 -3.62 8.99 -7.19
C SER A 15 -2.79 10.26 -7.07
N GLU A 16 -1.98 10.39 -6.03
CA GLU A 16 -1.03 11.50 -5.84
C GLU A 16 0.09 11.46 -6.88
N GLU A 17 0.47 10.26 -7.30
CA GLU A 17 1.58 10.00 -8.23
C GLU A 17 1.13 9.83 -9.69
N ALA A 18 -0.18 9.81 -9.95
CA ALA A 18 -0.75 9.47 -11.26
C ALA A 18 -0.28 10.40 -12.39
N SER A 19 0.04 11.66 -12.07
CA SER A 19 0.57 12.62 -13.06
C SER A 19 1.97 12.27 -13.56
N GLN A 20 2.76 11.57 -12.75
CA GLN A 20 4.14 11.21 -13.04
C GLN A 20 4.27 9.74 -13.47
N TYR A 21 3.45 8.84 -12.90
CA TYR A 21 3.55 7.39 -13.08
C TYR A 21 2.18 6.72 -13.31
N PRO A 22 1.43 7.07 -14.38
CA PRO A 22 0.11 6.51 -14.65
C PRO A 22 0.11 4.99 -14.91
N GLU A 23 1.26 4.40 -15.23
CA GLU A 23 1.47 2.95 -15.35
C GLU A 23 1.18 2.22 -14.04
N LEU A 24 1.52 2.81 -12.89
CA LEU A 24 1.38 2.16 -11.59
C LEU A 24 -0.09 2.01 -11.20
N GLU A 25 -0.95 2.96 -11.56
CA GLU A 25 -2.40 2.85 -11.33
C GLU A 25 -3.00 1.65 -12.09
N ARG A 26 -2.53 1.41 -13.32
CA ARG A 26 -2.98 0.26 -14.13
C ARG A 26 -2.62 -1.08 -13.50
N GLN A 27 -1.52 -1.14 -12.74
CA GLN A 27 -1.11 -2.36 -12.04
C GLN A 27 -2.10 -2.80 -10.97
N MET A 28 -2.88 -1.87 -10.38
CA MET A 28 -3.85 -2.23 -9.33
C MET A 28 -4.88 -3.26 -9.80
N ALA A 29 -5.28 -3.21 -11.08
CA ALA A 29 -6.31 -4.09 -11.62
C ALA A 29 -5.92 -5.58 -11.62
N THR A 30 -4.61 -5.86 -11.65
CA THR A 30 -4.05 -7.21 -11.73
C THR A 30 -3.22 -7.59 -10.50
N LEU A 31 -3.03 -6.67 -9.54
CA LEU A 31 -2.20 -6.87 -8.37
C LEU A 31 -2.72 -8.03 -7.49
N VAL A 32 -1.84 -8.97 -7.15
CA VAL A 32 -2.19 -10.14 -6.34
C VAL A 32 -1.43 -10.11 -5.02
N VAL A 33 -2.15 -10.11 -3.90
CA VAL A 33 -1.55 -10.31 -2.57
C VAL A 33 -0.98 -11.72 -2.45
N GLN A 34 0.31 -11.83 -2.13
CA GLN A 34 1.02 -13.08 -1.87
C GLN A 34 1.04 -13.43 -0.38
N SER A 35 1.41 -12.47 0.47
CA SER A 35 1.49 -12.65 1.92
C SER A 35 1.12 -11.37 2.67
N ARG A 36 0.74 -11.54 3.93
CA ARG A 36 0.59 -10.48 4.92
C ARG A 36 1.40 -10.89 6.14
N GLU A 37 2.33 -10.05 6.56
CA GLU A 37 3.28 -10.34 7.63
C GLU A 37 3.16 -9.26 8.71
N TYR A 38 2.48 -9.61 9.80
CA TYR A 38 2.29 -8.71 10.94
C TYR A 38 3.50 -8.76 11.87
N THR A 39 4.04 -7.59 12.22
CA THR A 39 5.23 -7.45 13.07
C THR A 39 4.89 -7.07 14.51
N GLY A 40 3.59 -6.97 14.84
CA GLY A 40 3.08 -6.45 16.10
C GLY A 40 2.68 -4.99 15.96
N THR A 41 3.57 -4.11 15.52
CA THR A 41 3.31 -2.66 15.35
C THR A 41 3.04 -2.25 13.89
N GLY A 42 3.04 -3.20 12.97
CA GLY A 42 2.87 -2.95 11.54
C GLY A 42 2.55 -4.22 10.76
N VAL A 43 2.42 -4.07 9.45
CA VAL A 43 2.15 -5.14 8.51
C VAL A 43 2.90 -4.89 7.19
N PHE A 44 3.51 -5.94 6.65
CA PHE A 44 3.98 -5.97 5.26
C PHE A 44 3.02 -6.79 4.42
N ILE A 45 2.45 -6.17 3.39
CA ILE A 45 1.61 -6.85 2.41
C ILE A 45 2.42 -6.97 1.12
N ASN A 46 2.84 -8.19 0.82
CA ASN A 46 3.64 -8.47 -0.36
C ASN A 46 2.75 -8.81 -1.55
N PHE A 47 3.06 -8.22 -2.69
CA PHE A 47 2.31 -8.35 -3.92
C PHE A 47 3.12 -9.06 -5.01
N ARG A 48 2.38 -9.62 -5.97
CA ARG A 48 2.89 -10.06 -7.26
C ARG A 48 2.12 -9.38 -8.36
N GLN A 49 2.83 -8.89 -9.37
CA GLN A 49 2.24 -8.43 -10.62
C GLN A 49 2.23 -9.57 -11.64
N PRO A 50 1.08 -10.21 -11.94
CA PRO A 50 1.01 -11.27 -12.93
C PRO A 50 1.05 -10.79 -14.38
N ASP A 51 0.71 -9.53 -14.66
CA ASP A 51 0.73 -9.00 -16.02
C ASP A 51 2.13 -8.44 -16.36
N PRO A 52 2.90 -9.12 -17.23
CA PRO A 52 4.24 -8.66 -17.59
C PRO A 52 4.24 -7.33 -18.36
N ASN A 53 3.10 -6.90 -18.90
CA ASN A 53 2.97 -5.64 -19.64
C ASN A 53 2.59 -4.46 -18.73
N ALA A 54 2.25 -4.71 -17.46
CA ALA A 54 1.84 -3.66 -16.54
C ALA A 54 3.03 -2.88 -15.94
N ARG A 55 4.26 -3.30 -16.24
CA ARG A 55 5.50 -2.68 -15.73
C ARG A 55 5.62 -1.20 -16.11
N CYS A 56 5.98 -0.37 -15.13
CA CYS A 56 6.28 1.04 -15.35
C CYS A 56 7.70 1.23 -15.90
N GLY A 57 7.83 1.40 -17.21
CA GLY A 57 9.14 1.54 -17.87
C GLY A 57 9.88 2.86 -17.61
N SER A 58 9.18 3.89 -17.12
CA SER A 58 9.73 5.20 -16.77
C SER A 58 10.06 5.35 -15.28
N CYS A 59 9.66 4.38 -14.45
CA CYS A 59 9.92 4.41 -13.02
C CYS A 59 11.41 4.15 -12.73
N PRO A 60 12.00 4.84 -11.75
CA PRO A 60 13.27 4.44 -11.15
C PRO A 60 13.31 2.97 -10.71
N ASP A 61 14.52 2.42 -10.59
CA ASP A 61 14.73 1.02 -10.19
C ASP A 61 14.17 0.69 -8.80
N SER A 62 14.19 1.64 -7.88
CA SER A 62 13.58 1.50 -6.54
C SER A 62 12.95 2.83 -6.14
N MET A 63 11.72 2.76 -5.66
CA MET A 63 10.95 3.92 -5.21
C MET A 63 10.15 3.56 -3.96
N ARG A 64 9.92 4.60 -3.15
CA ARG A 64 9.00 4.56 -2.00
C ARG A 64 8.03 5.70 -2.18
N LEU A 65 6.74 5.39 -2.12
CA LEU A 65 5.65 6.34 -2.34
C LEU A 65 4.74 6.38 -1.11
N GLY A 66 3.97 7.46 -0.96
CA GLY A 66 2.93 7.56 0.06
C GLY A 66 3.38 8.03 1.44
N GLN A 67 4.54 8.68 1.56
CA GLN A 67 5.11 9.13 2.84
C GLN A 67 4.19 10.08 3.63
N GLU A 68 3.25 10.74 2.96
CA GLU A 68 2.26 11.65 3.55
C GLU A 68 0.89 10.97 3.77
N VAL A 69 0.71 9.72 3.31
CA VAL A 69 -0.56 8.99 3.45
C VAL A 69 -0.62 8.32 4.81
N ALA A 70 -1.64 8.69 5.58
CA ALA A 70 -1.91 8.15 6.90
C ALA A 70 -3.37 7.72 7.04
N ALA A 71 -3.67 6.93 8.07
CA ALA A 71 -5.03 6.62 8.46
C ALA A 71 -5.17 6.49 9.97
N HIS A 72 -6.37 6.76 10.48
CA HIS A 72 -6.80 6.23 11.76
C HIS A 72 -7.38 4.84 11.55
N LEU A 73 -6.92 3.86 12.32
CA LEU A 73 -7.29 2.45 12.20
C LEU A 73 -7.99 1.93 13.46
N GLY A 74 -8.98 1.08 13.24
CA GLY A 74 -9.79 0.44 14.26
C GLY A 74 -10.65 1.41 15.05
N SER A 75 -11.48 0.84 15.91
CA SER A 75 -12.33 1.56 16.86
C SER A 75 -11.57 2.49 17.81
N ASN A 76 -10.30 2.17 18.07
CA ASN A 76 -9.40 2.99 18.90
C ASN A 76 -8.70 4.13 18.14
N LYS A 77 -8.93 4.26 16.82
CA LYS A 77 -8.36 5.32 15.97
C LYS A 77 -6.83 5.43 16.06
N ILE A 78 -6.16 4.28 16.05
CA ILE A 78 -4.70 4.21 16.09
C ILE A 78 -4.16 4.87 14.82
N MET A 79 -3.22 5.81 14.97
CA MET A 79 -2.59 6.45 13.82
C MET A 79 -1.62 5.47 13.15
N ALA A 80 -1.74 5.31 11.84
CA ALA A 80 -0.83 4.52 11.03
C ALA A 80 -0.40 5.28 9.78
N GLY A 81 0.87 5.15 9.43
CA GLY A 81 1.44 5.58 8.15
C GLY A 81 1.58 4.42 7.18
N PHE A 82 1.72 4.74 5.90
CA PHE A 82 1.86 3.75 4.84
C PHE A 82 3.01 4.09 3.89
N VAL A 83 3.68 3.07 3.38
CA VAL A 83 4.69 3.22 2.32
C VAL A 83 4.46 2.15 1.27
N LEU A 84 4.34 2.58 0.01
CA LEU A 84 4.26 1.69 -1.14
C LEU A 84 5.64 1.56 -1.78
N TYR A 85 6.14 0.34 -1.87
CA TYR A 85 7.40 0.00 -2.49
C TYR A 85 7.18 -0.38 -3.95
N VAL A 86 7.95 0.25 -4.84
CA VAL A 86 7.97 -0.05 -6.27
C VAL A 86 9.40 -0.41 -6.63
N GLU A 87 9.60 -1.61 -7.15
CA GLU A 87 10.90 -2.14 -7.51
C GLU A 87 10.90 -2.57 -8.97
N SER A 88 11.89 -2.10 -9.73
CA SER A 88 12.00 -2.31 -11.17
C SER A 88 10.72 -1.92 -11.94
N GLY A 89 9.97 -0.93 -11.45
CA GLY A 89 8.71 -0.49 -12.05
C GLY A 89 7.49 -1.38 -11.74
N GLU A 90 7.57 -2.27 -10.75
CA GLU A 90 6.46 -3.10 -10.26
C GLU A 90 6.14 -2.79 -8.80
N ILE A 91 4.85 -2.70 -8.46
CA ILE A 91 4.39 -2.60 -7.07
C ILE A 91 4.71 -3.94 -6.37
N THR A 92 5.52 -3.88 -5.32
CA THR A 92 6.02 -5.08 -4.63
C THR A 92 5.47 -5.24 -3.23
N THR A 93 5.41 -4.15 -2.45
CA THR A 93 4.99 -4.24 -1.04
C THR A 93 4.27 -2.98 -0.60
N LEU A 94 3.20 -3.14 0.18
CA LEU A 94 2.64 -2.08 1.01
C LEU A 94 3.08 -2.34 2.45
N GLU A 95 3.81 -1.41 3.04
CA GLU A 95 4.09 -1.39 4.47
C GLU A 95 3.07 -0.47 5.16
N GLY A 96 2.43 -0.98 6.20
CA GLY A 96 1.70 -0.19 7.17
C GLY A 96 2.41 -0.23 8.51
N PHE A 97 2.56 0.92 9.17
CA PHE A 97 3.21 1.00 10.48
C PHE A 97 2.47 1.97 11.40
N THR A 98 2.41 1.66 12.68
CA THR A 98 1.92 2.55 13.74
C THR A 98 3.09 3.28 14.40
N TYR A 99 2.79 4.17 15.35
CA TYR A 99 3.79 4.96 16.08
C TYR A 99 4.10 4.40 17.48
N GLY A 100 3.89 3.09 17.67
CA GLY A 100 4.23 2.36 18.89
C GLY A 100 3.12 1.44 19.39
N GLU A 101 1.90 1.65 18.93
CA GLU A 101 0.75 0.81 19.22
C GLU A 101 0.80 -0.54 18.50
N ALA A 102 0.03 -1.52 18.97
CA ALA A 102 -0.18 -2.73 18.19
C ALA A 102 -1.03 -2.42 16.95
N TRP A 103 -0.76 -3.10 15.83
CA TRP A 103 -1.62 -3.05 14.67
C TRP A 103 -3.02 -3.57 15.03
N PRO A 104 -4.10 -2.80 14.80
CA PRO A 104 -5.43 -3.18 15.25
C PRO A 104 -5.96 -4.39 14.46
N GLU A 105 -6.62 -5.32 15.16
CA GLU A 105 -7.26 -6.50 14.53
C GLU A 105 -8.47 -6.11 13.67
N ASP A 106 -9.13 -4.98 13.99
CA ASP A 106 -10.28 -4.40 13.31
C ASP A 106 -9.89 -3.33 12.26
N ALA A 107 -8.62 -3.26 11.85
CA ALA A 107 -8.11 -2.26 10.91
C ALA A 107 -8.85 -2.23 9.56
N ASP A 108 -9.28 -3.40 9.07
CA ASP A 108 -10.01 -3.52 7.80
C ASP A 108 -11.50 -3.16 7.93
N ASP A 109 -12.03 -3.19 9.15
CA ASP A 109 -13.45 -2.95 9.43
C ASP A 109 -13.73 -1.46 9.69
N GLU A 110 -12.83 -0.79 10.41
CA GLU A 110 -12.97 0.63 10.76
C GLU A 110 -11.67 1.39 10.44
N PHE A 111 -11.74 2.33 9.50
CA PHE A 111 -10.61 3.19 9.18
C PHE A 111 -11.02 4.51 8.51
N GLU A 112 -10.17 5.52 8.65
CA GLU A 112 -10.31 6.84 8.04
C GLU A 112 -8.96 7.28 7.46
N ILE A 113 -8.84 7.34 6.13
CA ILE A 113 -7.64 7.84 5.44
C ILE A 113 -7.58 9.37 5.58
N ARG A 114 -6.37 9.90 5.82
CA ARG A 114 -6.05 11.30 6.05
C ARG A 114 -5.24 11.90 4.92
#